data_AF-A0AAX4JEZ8-F1
#
_entry.id   AF-A0AAX4JEZ8-F1
#
_cell.length_a   1.000
_cell.length_b   1.000
_cell.length_c   1.000
_cell.angle_alpha   90.00
_cell.angle_beta   90.00
_cell.angle_gamma   90.00
#
_symmetry.space_group_name_H-M   'P 1'
#
loop_
_entity.id
_entity.type
_entity.pdbx_description
1 polymer ?
#
loop_
_entity_poly.entity_id
_entity_poly.type
_entity_poly.pdbx_seq_one_letter_code
_entity_poly.pdbx_strand_id
1 'polypeptide(L)'
;MQGISYMNVKNFVTDFERGLVNALRISFPGANCNGCLFHLGQAAYKRVGAMGDIEKFKNDSNYNLVFKKILRLAFVPIRDVLVFYEDIKKFIKDNSITTTANFQLYFENNYLVSHVTREDNGGRAVANINFWNVLDRVKNEIPRTSNNAESWNRTINKRMETRNPNIALFISRILDCEEMDIYNLKRYKKGLFEAKKNPKSGGKN
;
A
#
# COMPACT_ATOMS: atom_id res chain seq x y z
N MET A 1 -25.08 -26.64 -8.54
CA MET A 1 -24.17 -25.49 -8.29
C MET A 1 -22.81 -26.03 -7.89
N GLN A 2 -21.91 -26.25 -8.85
CA GLN A 2 -20.52 -26.59 -8.53
C GLN A 2 -19.82 -25.32 -8.08
N GLY A 3 -19.61 -25.21 -6.77
CA GLY A 3 -18.92 -24.08 -6.14
C GLY A 3 -17.54 -23.90 -6.73
N ILE A 4 -17.19 -22.64 -6.98
CA ILE A 4 -15.87 -22.19 -7.42
C ILE A 4 -14.81 -22.87 -6.56
N SER A 5 -13.98 -23.73 -7.20
CA SER A 5 -12.82 -24.37 -6.58
C SER A 5 -12.00 -23.33 -5.83
N TYR A 6 -11.94 -23.47 -4.51
CA TYR A 6 -11.28 -22.63 -3.53
C TYR A 6 -10.00 -21.97 -4.06
N MET A 7 -10.04 -20.66 -4.30
CA MET A 7 -8.81 -19.89 -4.49
C MET A 7 -7.98 -20.02 -3.21
N ASN A 8 -6.87 -20.75 -3.27
CA ASN A 8 -5.89 -20.80 -2.19
C ASN A 8 -5.06 -19.50 -2.21
N VAL A 9 -5.70 -18.38 -1.87
CA VAL A 9 -5.04 -17.08 -1.80
C VAL A 9 -4.14 -17.07 -0.58
N LYS A 10 -2.83 -16.93 -0.80
CA LYS A 10 -1.85 -16.85 0.29
C LYS A 10 -1.62 -15.43 0.80
N ASN A 11 -1.78 -14.43 -0.07
CA ASN A 11 -1.45 -13.04 0.26
C ASN A 11 -2.45 -12.07 -0.40
N PHE A 12 -2.94 -11.13 0.40
CA PHE A 12 -3.61 -9.92 -0.05
C PHE A 12 -2.69 -8.71 0.13
N VAL A 13 -2.80 -7.76 -0.81
CA VAL A 13 -2.17 -6.45 -0.72
C VAL A 13 -3.27 -5.41 -0.83
N THR A 14 -3.53 -4.70 0.26
CA THR A 14 -4.66 -3.79 0.38
C THR A 14 -4.20 -2.39 0.70
N ASP A 15 -5.11 -1.43 0.62
CA ASP A 15 -4.93 -0.18 1.33
C ASP A 15 -5.05 -0.39 2.86
N PHE A 16 -5.08 0.71 3.60
CA PHE A 16 -5.14 0.72 5.07
C PHE A 16 -6.58 0.82 5.60
N GLU A 17 -7.59 0.52 4.76
CA GLU A 17 -8.99 0.52 5.19
C GLU A 17 -9.28 -0.67 6.12
N ARG A 18 -9.63 -0.36 7.38
CA ARG A 18 -9.88 -1.40 8.41
C ARG A 18 -11.05 -2.31 8.04
N GLY A 19 -12.08 -1.78 7.39
CA GLY A 19 -13.24 -2.56 6.94
C GLY A 19 -12.83 -3.68 5.98
N LEU A 20 -12.08 -3.33 4.94
CA LEU A 20 -11.55 -4.28 3.96
C LEU A 20 -10.61 -5.32 4.61
N VAL A 21 -9.65 -4.87 5.41
CA VAL A 21 -8.70 -5.77 6.09
C VAL A 21 -9.43 -6.77 6.99
N ASN A 22 -10.45 -6.32 7.74
CA ASN A 22 -11.24 -7.20 8.60
C ASN A 22 -12.07 -8.20 7.78
N ALA A 23 -12.73 -7.75 6.72
CA ALA A 23 -13.51 -8.62 5.84
C ALA A 23 -12.64 -9.72 5.22
N LEU A 24 -11.42 -9.39 4.78
CA LEU A 24 -10.48 -10.35 4.22
C LEU A 24 -9.98 -11.35 5.26
N ARG A 25 -9.67 -10.91 6.48
CA ARG A 25 -9.26 -11.81 7.57
C ARG A 25 -10.36 -12.80 7.95
N ILE A 26 -11.63 -12.36 7.91
CA ILE A 26 -12.79 -13.22 8.18
C ILE A 26 -13.01 -14.21 7.02
N SER A 27 -12.94 -13.72 5.78
CA SER A 27 -13.26 -14.52 4.59
C SER A 27 -12.13 -15.47 4.20
N PHE A 28 -10.88 -15.13 4.53
CA PHE A 28 -9.67 -15.87 4.17
C PHE A 28 -8.70 -15.96 5.36
N PRO A 29 -9.05 -16.69 6.43
CA PRO A 29 -8.25 -16.74 7.67
C PRO A 29 -6.84 -17.31 7.48
N GLY A 30 -6.61 -18.12 6.44
CA GLY A 30 -5.30 -18.66 6.07
C GLY A 30 -4.43 -17.73 5.21
N ALA A 31 -4.95 -16.59 4.79
CA ALA A 31 -4.24 -15.65 3.92
C ALA A 31 -3.60 -14.51 4.73
N ASN A 32 -2.40 -14.10 4.35
CA ASN A 32 -1.77 -12.92 4.92
C ASN A 32 -2.38 -11.65 4.31
N CYS A 33 -2.88 -10.75 5.16
CA CYS A 33 -3.31 -9.42 4.72
C CYS A 33 -2.18 -8.42 4.95
N ASN A 34 -1.69 -7.80 3.88
CA ASN A 34 -0.55 -6.88 3.93
C ASN A 34 -0.93 -5.49 3.41
N GLY A 35 -0.38 -4.46 4.04
CA GLY A 35 -0.50 -3.08 3.60
C GLY A 35 0.29 -2.81 2.32
N CYS A 36 -0.29 -2.01 1.44
CA CYS A 36 0.35 -1.54 0.22
C CYS A 36 1.33 -0.40 0.52
N LEU A 37 2.59 -0.53 0.08
CA LEU A 37 3.62 0.49 0.30
C LEU A 37 3.26 1.85 -0.31
N PHE A 38 2.59 1.83 -1.47
CA PHE A 38 2.12 3.06 -2.11
C PHE A 38 1.08 3.77 -1.24
N HIS A 39 0.12 3.03 -0.69
CA HIS A 39 -0.89 3.58 0.21
C HIS A 39 -0.31 4.04 1.54
N LEU A 40 0.74 3.38 2.07
CA LEU A 40 1.49 3.89 3.22
C LEU A 40 2.08 5.28 2.93
N GLY A 41 2.76 5.42 1.79
CA GLY A 41 3.32 6.69 1.35
C GLY A 41 2.25 7.77 1.11
N GLN A 42 1.11 7.39 0.53
CA GLN A 42 -0.02 8.31 0.35
C GLN A 42 -0.64 8.75 1.68
N ALA A 43 -0.82 7.84 2.63
CA ALA A 43 -1.35 8.17 3.96
C ALA A 43 -0.42 9.15 4.68
N ALA A 44 0.89 8.88 4.66
CA ALA A 44 1.91 9.77 5.20
C ALA A 44 1.88 11.15 4.52
N TYR A 45 1.84 11.21 3.19
CA TYR A 45 1.79 12.47 2.45
C TYR A 45 0.49 13.27 2.68
N LYS A 46 -0.66 12.59 2.70
CA LYS A 46 -1.95 13.22 3.05
C LYS A 46 -1.89 13.82 4.45
N ARG A 47 -1.23 13.14 5.39
CA ARG A 47 -1.07 13.66 6.76
C ARG A 47 -0.17 14.89 6.81
N VAL A 48 0.94 14.91 6.08
CA VAL A 48 1.77 16.12 5.87
C VAL A 48 0.89 17.28 5.38
N GLY A 49 -0.01 17.03 4.43
CA GLY A 49 -1.04 17.98 3.98
C GLY A 49 -1.96 18.47 5.07
N ALA A 50 -2.57 17.55 5.82
CA ALA A 50 -3.49 17.89 6.90
C ALA A 50 -2.84 18.68 8.05
N MET A 51 -1.52 18.60 8.21
CA MET A 51 -0.74 19.36 9.18
C MET A 51 -0.30 20.75 8.67
N GLY A 52 -0.57 21.08 7.41
CA GLY A 52 -0.09 22.32 6.79
C GLY A 52 1.39 22.30 6.39
N ASP A 53 2.02 21.13 6.36
CA ASP A 53 3.47 20.99 6.14
C ASP A 53 3.86 20.74 4.67
N ILE A 54 2.94 20.84 3.70
CA ILE A 54 3.24 20.58 2.28
C ILE A 54 4.39 21.44 1.77
N GLU A 55 4.39 22.73 2.07
CA GLU A 55 5.44 23.64 1.60
C GLU A 55 6.79 23.35 2.27
N LYS A 56 6.79 22.93 3.54
CA LYS A 56 8.01 22.45 4.20
C LYS A 56 8.51 21.17 3.53
N PHE A 57 7.63 20.19 3.31
CA PHE A 57 8.00 18.94 2.66
C PHE A 57 8.62 19.13 1.26
N LYS A 58 8.16 20.13 0.50
CA LYS A 58 8.70 20.45 -0.84
C LYS A 58 10.02 21.21 -0.79
N ASN A 59 10.12 22.20 0.09
CA ASN A 59 11.20 23.20 0.06
C ASN A 59 12.30 22.96 1.11
N ASP A 60 12.02 22.19 2.16
CA ASP A 60 12.98 21.78 3.18
C ASP A 60 13.51 20.36 2.86
N SER A 61 14.76 20.32 2.39
CA SER A 61 15.45 19.05 2.07
C SER A 61 15.59 18.13 3.28
N ASN A 62 15.72 18.66 4.50
CA ASN A 62 15.81 17.88 5.73
C ASN A 62 14.46 17.25 6.08
N TYR A 63 13.36 18.00 5.94
CA TYR A 63 12.01 17.44 6.10
C TYR A 63 11.78 16.30 5.13
N ASN A 64 12.09 16.51 3.85
CA ASN A 64 11.95 15.51 2.81
C ASN A 64 12.81 14.26 3.08
N LEU A 65 14.04 14.45 3.55
CA LEU A 65 14.96 13.37 3.90
C LEU A 65 14.44 12.54 5.08
N VAL A 66 13.96 13.18 6.14
CA VAL A 66 13.36 12.51 7.30
C VAL A 66 12.12 11.71 6.88
N PHE A 67 11.23 12.31 6.09
CA PHE A 67 10.06 11.64 5.53
C PHE A 67 10.45 10.36 4.76
N LYS A 68 11.45 10.47 3.88
CA LYS A 68 11.98 9.33 3.12
C LYS A 68 12.59 8.26 4.03
N LYS A 69 13.42 8.66 5.01
CA LYS A 69 14.04 7.72 5.97
C LYS A 69 12.97 6.93 6.74
N ILE A 70 11.93 7.60 7.22
CA ILE A 70 10.80 6.97 7.92
C ILE A 70 10.07 5.97 7.00
N LEU A 71 9.74 6.34 5.76
CA LEU A 71 9.10 5.38 4.82
C LEU A 71 10.01 4.20 4.46
N ARG A 72 11.34 4.34 4.56
CA ARG A 72 12.29 3.25 4.29
C ARG A 72 12.35 2.20 5.40
N LEU A 73 11.79 2.48 6.59
CA LEU A 73 11.61 1.46 7.63
C LEU A 73 10.82 0.25 7.13
N ALA A 74 9.99 0.40 6.09
CA ALA A 74 9.27 -0.72 5.49
C ALA A 74 10.20 -1.80 4.91
N PHE A 75 11.48 -1.47 4.67
CA PHE A 75 12.49 -2.39 4.14
C PHE A 75 13.49 -2.86 5.22
N VAL A 76 13.30 -2.47 6.47
CA VAL A 76 14.15 -2.91 7.59
C VAL A 76 13.58 -4.21 8.15
N PRO A 77 14.41 -5.18 8.61
CA PRO A 77 13.90 -6.35 9.32
C PRO A 77 13.00 -5.93 10.48
N ILE A 78 11.84 -6.56 10.63
CA ILE A 78 10.81 -6.16 11.61
C ILE A 78 11.39 -5.95 13.02
N ARG A 79 12.28 -6.86 13.46
CA ARG A 79 12.97 -6.80 14.75
C ARG A 79 13.85 -5.56 14.94
N ASP A 80 14.35 -4.98 13.85
CA ASP A 80 15.29 -3.87 13.85
C ASP A 80 14.59 -2.53 13.55
N VAL A 81 13.29 -2.53 13.16
CA VAL A 81 12.55 -1.31 12.79
C VAL A 81 12.59 -0.24 13.88
N LEU A 82 12.39 -0.62 15.15
CA LEU A 82 12.42 0.33 16.27
C LEU A 82 13.83 0.87 16.50
N VAL A 83 14.86 0.03 16.38
CA VAL A 83 16.27 0.44 16.50
C VAL A 83 16.62 1.48 15.42
N PHE A 84 16.28 1.20 14.16
CA PHE A 84 16.50 2.15 13.07
C PHE A 84 15.67 3.43 13.20
N TYR A 85 14.50 3.36 13.84
CA TYR A 85 13.74 4.58 14.14
C TYR A 85 14.42 5.44 15.21
N GLU A 86 15.01 4.84 16.24
CA GLU A 86 15.85 5.57 17.22
C GLU A 86 17.06 6.24 16.53
N ASP A 87 17.71 5.55 15.58
CA ASP A 87 18.79 6.14 14.78
C ASP A 87 18.32 7.34 13.95
N ILE A 88 17.09 7.29 13.40
CA ILE A 88 16.48 8.43 12.71
C ILE A 88 16.24 9.59 13.69
N LYS A 89 15.75 9.32 14.90
CA LYS A 89 15.56 10.37 15.93
C LYS A 89 16.89 10.99 16.35
N LYS A 90 17.94 10.18 16.50
CA LYS A 90 19.29 10.67 16.76
C LYS A 90 19.80 11.56 15.62
N PHE A 91 19.65 11.11 14.37
CA PHE A 91 19.99 11.91 13.18
C PHE A 91 19.27 13.27 13.17
N ILE A 92 17.98 13.30 13.50
CA ILE A 92 17.17 14.52 13.58
C ILE A 92 17.74 15.47 14.65
N LYS A 93 18.07 14.94 15.83
CA LYS A 93 18.67 15.71 16.93
C LYS A 93 20.05 16.26 16.56
N ASP A 94 20.94 15.42 16.05
CA ASP A 94 22.32 15.78 15.71
C ASP A 94 22.38 16.86 14.61
N ASN A 95 21.38 16.89 13.72
CA ASN A 95 21.26 17.89 12.65
C ASN A 95 20.29 19.03 12.98
N SER A 96 19.81 19.13 14.23
CA SER A 96 18.88 20.18 14.69
C SER A 96 17.63 20.35 13.80
N ILE A 97 17.08 19.25 13.28
CA ILE A 97 15.91 19.26 12.39
C ILE A 97 14.63 19.38 13.23
N THR A 98 14.12 20.61 13.41
CA THR A 98 12.93 20.88 14.23
C THR A 98 11.62 20.78 13.45
N THR A 99 11.67 20.84 12.11
CA THR A 99 10.48 20.99 11.25
C THR A 99 9.61 19.74 11.16
N THR A 100 10.06 18.59 11.66
CA THR A 100 9.42 17.28 11.43
C THR A 100 8.70 16.70 12.66
N ALA A 101 8.67 17.40 13.79
CA ALA A 101 8.18 16.87 15.08
C ALA A 101 6.73 16.32 15.00
N ASN A 102 5.82 17.06 14.35
CA ASN A 102 4.43 16.62 14.18
C ASN A 102 4.31 15.34 13.34
N PHE A 103 5.12 15.23 12.29
CA PHE A 103 5.15 14.05 11.42
C PHE A 103 5.73 12.83 12.15
N GLN A 104 6.79 13.02 12.93
CA GLN A 104 7.37 11.97 13.78
C GLN A 104 6.32 11.40 14.75
N LEU A 105 5.65 12.28 15.51
CA LEU A 105 4.62 11.89 16.47
C LEU A 105 3.45 11.16 15.80
N TYR A 106 3.02 11.63 14.63
CA TYR A 106 1.99 10.93 13.87
C TYR A 106 2.44 9.53 13.47
N PHE A 107 3.64 9.40 12.90
CA PHE A 107 4.10 8.11 12.40
C PHE A 107 4.29 7.12 13.54
N GLU A 108 4.87 7.58 14.65
CA GLU A 108 5.04 6.80 15.88
C GLU A 108 3.70 6.24 16.38
N ASN A 109 2.71 7.12 16.57
CA ASN A 109 1.40 6.75 17.09
C ASN A 109 0.61 5.81 16.17
N ASN A 110 0.78 5.90 14.85
CA ASN A 110 -0.04 5.15 13.89
C ASN A 110 0.61 3.86 13.39
N TYR A 111 1.95 3.79 13.39
CA TYR A 111 2.68 2.71 12.71
C TYR A 111 3.74 2.01 13.57
N LEU A 112 4.20 2.63 14.66
CA LEU A 112 5.24 2.06 15.54
C LEU A 112 4.69 1.63 16.90
N VAL A 113 3.69 2.35 17.43
CA VAL A 113 3.07 2.10 18.73
C VAL A 113 1.69 1.46 18.57
N SER A 114 1.31 0.59 19.50
CA SER A 114 -0.09 0.17 19.68
C SER A 114 -0.72 1.02 20.78
N HIS A 115 -1.84 1.69 20.51
CA HIS A 115 -2.57 2.52 21.49
C HIS A 115 -3.34 1.71 22.56
N VAL A 116 -2.86 0.54 22.98
CA VAL A 116 -3.47 -0.24 24.07
C VAL A 116 -2.42 -0.59 25.12
N THR A 117 -2.87 -0.51 26.37
CA THR A 117 -2.16 -0.56 27.66
C THR A 117 -0.99 -1.55 27.75
N ARG A 118 -0.07 -1.26 28.69
CA ARG A 118 1.13 -2.01 29.11
C ARG A 118 0.96 -3.54 29.32
N GLU A 119 -0.25 -4.06 29.25
CA GLU A 119 -0.58 -5.48 29.45
C GLU A 119 -0.48 -6.32 28.17
N ASP A 120 -0.49 -5.70 26.97
CA ASP A 120 -0.16 -6.40 25.73
C ASP A 120 1.36 -6.38 25.51
N ASN A 121 2.03 -7.49 25.80
CA ASN A 121 3.47 -7.73 25.60
C ASN A 121 3.92 -7.56 24.12
N GLY A 122 3.95 -6.34 23.58
CA GLY A 122 4.53 -5.99 22.28
C GLY A 122 3.85 -6.58 21.03
N GLY A 123 2.98 -7.59 21.17
CA GLY A 123 2.40 -8.35 20.05
C GLY A 123 1.58 -7.51 19.07
N ARG A 124 0.86 -6.49 19.55
CA ARG A 124 0.05 -5.60 18.68
C ARG A 124 0.87 -4.55 17.94
N ALA A 125 1.98 -4.07 18.52
CA ALA A 125 2.92 -3.20 17.81
C ALA A 125 3.63 -3.98 16.69
N VAL A 126 4.07 -5.21 16.98
CA VAL A 126 4.63 -6.14 15.99
C VAL A 126 3.60 -6.47 14.90
N ALA A 127 2.33 -6.70 15.25
CA ALA A 127 1.27 -6.93 14.27
C ALA A 127 1.01 -5.72 13.34
N ASN A 128 1.17 -4.49 13.83
CA ASN A 128 1.09 -3.28 13.01
C ASN A 128 2.31 -3.18 12.08
N ILE A 129 3.53 -3.34 12.60
CA ILE A 129 4.77 -3.31 11.80
C ILE A 129 4.75 -4.40 10.71
N ASN A 130 4.35 -5.62 11.06
CA ASN A 130 4.20 -6.74 10.11
C ASN A 130 3.26 -6.40 8.96
N PHE A 131 2.20 -5.63 9.22
CA PHE A 131 1.22 -5.28 8.19
C PHE A 131 1.83 -4.41 7.10
N TRP A 132 2.59 -3.37 7.45
CA TRP A 132 3.12 -2.41 6.48
C TRP A 132 4.57 -2.67 6.03
N ASN A 133 5.28 -3.56 6.71
CA ASN A 133 6.63 -3.99 6.30
C ASN A 133 6.59 -4.78 4.98
N VAL A 134 7.61 -4.60 4.15
CA VAL A 134 7.72 -5.22 2.83
C VAL A 134 9.01 -6.00 2.62
N LEU A 135 9.92 -6.07 3.59
CA LEU A 135 11.23 -6.70 3.38
C LEU A 135 11.09 -8.16 2.94
N ASP A 136 10.39 -8.98 3.71
CA ASP A 136 10.22 -10.39 3.39
C ASP A 136 9.34 -10.59 2.15
N ARG A 137 8.39 -9.68 1.89
CA ARG A 137 7.60 -9.70 0.65
C ARG A 137 8.47 -9.50 -0.58
N VAL A 138 9.40 -8.54 -0.52
CA VAL A 138 10.36 -8.31 -1.61
C VAL A 138 11.26 -9.53 -1.83
N LYS A 139 11.76 -10.15 -0.75
CA LYS A 139 12.58 -11.37 -0.85
C LYS A 139 11.84 -12.56 -1.45
N ASN A 140 10.53 -12.66 -1.18
CA ASN A 140 9.67 -13.74 -1.67
C ASN A 140 8.88 -13.37 -2.94
N GLU A 141 9.27 -12.30 -3.63
CA GLU A 141 8.62 -11.82 -4.87
C GLU A 141 7.10 -11.55 -4.74
N ILE A 142 6.63 -11.29 -3.51
CA ILE A 142 5.24 -10.90 -3.25
C ILE A 142 5.10 -9.40 -3.60
N PRO A 143 4.06 -9.01 -4.36
CA PRO A 143 3.88 -7.61 -4.75
C PRO A 143 3.86 -6.69 -3.54
N ARG A 144 4.59 -5.57 -3.61
CA ARG A 144 4.61 -4.50 -2.58
C ARG A 144 3.52 -3.44 -2.78
N THR A 145 2.90 -3.43 -3.96
CA THR A 145 1.92 -2.44 -4.39
C THR A 145 0.72 -3.12 -5.05
N SER A 146 -0.45 -2.47 -4.98
CA SER A 146 -1.71 -2.87 -5.62
C SER A 146 -1.83 -2.45 -7.09
N ASN A 147 -0.72 -2.19 -7.79
CA ASN A 147 -0.70 -1.64 -9.15
C ASN A 147 -1.61 -2.38 -10.15
N ASN A 148 -1.71 -3.71 -10.02
CA ASN A 148 -2.57 -4.52 -10.88
C ASN A 148 -4.04 -4.15 -10.68
N ALA A 149 -4.48 -4.01 -9.44
CA ALA A 149 -5.84 -3.58 -9.09
C ALA A 149 -6.09 -2.12 -9.52
N GLU A 150 -5.13 -1.23 -9.33
CA GLU A 150 -5.26 0.17 -9.76
C GLU A 150 -5.34 0.33 -11.28
N SER A 151 -4.58 -0.48 -12.04
CA SER A 151 -4.66 -0.52 -13.50
C SER A 151 -6.02 -1.01 -13.98
N TRP A 152 -6.56 -2.03 -13.32
CA TRP A 152 -7.91 -2.53 -13.60
C TRP A 152 -8.98 -1.49 -13.24
N ASN A 153 -8.92 -0.90 -12.04
CA ASN A 153 -9.82 0.17 -11.60
C ASN A 153 -9.81 1.37 -12.57
N ARG A 154 -8.63 1.76 -13.06
CA ARG A 154 -8.48 2.84 -14.05
C ARG A 154 -9.15 2.48 -15.38
N THR A 155 -9.01 1.23 -15.82
CA THR A 155 -9.64 0.74 -17.05
C THR A 155 -11.16 0.79 -16.93
N ILE A 156 -11.69 0.33 -15.80
CA ILE A 156 -13.14 0.41 -15.52
C ILE A 156 -13.62 1.85 -15.44
N ASN A 157 -12.95 2.71 -14.67
CA ASN A 157 -13.35 4.12 -14.56
C ASN A 157 -13.38 4.83 -15.93
N LYS A 158 -12.49 4.47 -16.85
CA LYS A 158 -12.54 4.98 -18.23
C LYS A 158 -13.76 4.47 -19.00
N ARG A 159 -14.14 3.21 -18.82
CA ARG A 159 -15.33 2.60 -19.48
C ARG A 159 -16.65 3.04 -18.86
N MET A 160 -16.65 3.48 -17.60
CA MET A 160 -17.84 3.98 -16.95
C MET A 160 -18.36 5.27 -17.59
N GLU A 161 -17.52 6.05 -18.30
CA GLU A 161 -17.87 7.27 -19.06
C GLU A 161 -18.53 8.40 -18.23
N THR A 162 -18.85 8.14 -16.96
CA THR A 162 -19.39 9.07 -15.99
C THR A 162 -18.70 8.90 -14.64
N ARG A 163 -18.67 9.97 -13.85
CA ARG A 163 -18.12 9.98 -12.49
C ARG A 163 -19.01 9.22 -11.50
N ASN A 164 -20.32 9.25 -11.71
CA ASN A 164 -21.32 8.69 -10.79
C ASN A 164 -22.26 7.73 -11.54
N PRO A 165 -21.79 6.52 -11.93
CA PRO A 165 -22.64 5.55 -12.60
C PRO A 165 -23.75 5.06 -11.66
N ASN A 166 -24.96 4.91 -12.19
CA ASN A 166 -26.01 4.18 -11.47
C ASN A 166 -25.68 2.68 -11.46
N ILE A 167 -26.36 1.91 -10.60
CA ILE A 167 -26.07 0.48 -10.41
C ILE A 167 -26.22 -0.33 -11.71
N ALA A 168 -27.19 0.01 -12.57
CA ALA A 168 -27.41 -0.70 -13.82
C ALA A 168 -26.25 -0.48 -14.80
N LEU A 169 -25.80 0.77 -14.95
CA LEU A 169 -24.62 1.10 -15.76
C LEU A 169 -23.37 0.43 -15.20
N PHE A 170 -23.19 0.46 -13.88
CA PHE A 170 -22.06 -0.18 -13.22
C PHE A 170 -21.99 -1.69 -13.51
N ILE A 171 -23.12 -2.40 -13.34
CA ILE A 171 -23.21 -3.84 -13.64
C ILE A 171 -22.94 -4.10 -15.12
N SER A 172 -23.56 -3.34 -16.03
CA SER A 172 -23.36 -3.49 -17.47
C SER A 172 -21.88 -3.37 -17.84
N ARG A 173 -21.18 -2.36 -17.31
CA ARG A 173 -19.76 -2.15 -17.61
C ARG A 173 -18.84 -3.22 -17.00
N ILE A 174 -19.22 -3.83 -15.88
CA ILE A 174 -18.49 -4.97 -15.33
C ILE A 174 -18.65 -6.20 -16.24
N LEU A 175 -19.85 -6.48 -16.74
CA LEU A 175 -20.09 -7.57 -17.67
C LEU A 175 -19.30 -7.38 -18.98
N ASP A 176 -19.26 -6.16 -19.52
CA ASP A 176 -18.42 -5.81 -20.68
C ASP A 176 -16.92 -6.04 -20.41
N CYS A 177 -16.47 -5.87 -19.17
CA CYS A 177 -15.08 -6.15 -18.77
C CYS A 177 -14.81 -7.65 -18.72
N GLU A 178 -15.70 -8.42 -18.09
CA GLU A 178 -15.59 -9.87 -18.01
C GLU A 178 -15.54 -10.51 -19.40
N GLU A 179 -16.43 -10.11 -20.31
CA GLU A 179 -16.45 -10.65 -21.67
C GLU A 179 -15.12 -10.40 -22.40
N MET A 180 -14.58 -9.19 -22.29
CA MET A 180 -13.29 -8.82 -22.88
C MET A 180 -12.13 -9.58 -22.23
N ASP A 181 -12.14 -9.79 -20.92
CA ASP A 181 -11.10 -10.54 -20.20
C ASP A 181 -11.13 -12.03 -20.58
N ILE A 182 -12.32 -12.63 -20.68
CA ILE A 182 -12.51 -13.99 -21.20
C ILE A 182 -11.99 -14.11 -22.63
N TYR A 183 -12.30 -13.13 -23.49
CA TYR A 183 -11.80 -13.10 -24.86
C TYR A 183 -10.26 -13.03 -24.91
N ASN A 184 -9.65 -12.14 -24.12
CA ASN A 184 -8.20 -12.00 -24.03
C ASN A 184 -7.51 -13.28 -23.51
N LEU A 185 -8.09 -13.93 -22.50
CA LEU A 185 -7.62 -15.21 -21.98
C LEU A 185 -7.67 -16.32 -23.04
N LYS A 186 -8.74 -16.37 -23.86
CA LYS A 186 -8.83 -17.31 -24.98
C LYS A 186 -7.74 -17.05 -26.03
N ARG A 187 -7.44 -15.78 -26.33
CA ARG A 187 -6.34 -15.42 -27.24
C ARG A 187 -4.97 -15.80 -26.68
N TYR A 188 -4.75 -15.52 -25.39
CA TYR A 188 -3.49 -15.83 -24.71
C TYR A 188 -3.20 -17.34 -24.74
N LYS A 189 -4.20 -18.18 -24.43
CA LYS A 189 -4.08 -19.64 -24.51
C LYS A 189 -3.75 -20.15 -25.92
N LYS A 190 -4.07 -19.38 -26.96
CA LYS A 190 -3.75 -19.69 -28.35
C LYS A 190 -2.42 -19.07 -28.83
N GLY A 191 -1.67 -18.39 -27.96
CA GLY A 191 -0.47 -17.64 -28.33
C GLY A 191 -0.74 -16.39 -29.17
N LEU A 192 -2.00 -15.95 -29.27
CA LEU A 192 -2.46 -14.82 -30.10
C LEU A 192 -2.59 -13.50 -29.31
N PHE A 193 -2.06 -13.47 -28.08
CA PHE A 193 -2.10 -12.29 -27.23
C PHE A 193 -0.72 -11.65 -27.16
N GLU A 194 -0.58 -10.49 -27.78
CA GLU A 194 0.59 -9.64 -27.63
C GLU A 194 0.27 -8.53 -26.64
N ALA A 195 0.87 -8.58 -25.45
CA ALA A 195 0.81 -7.45 -24.54
C ALA A 195 1.56 -6.27 -25.16
N LYS A 196 0.90 -5.12 -25.34
CA LYS A 196 1.59 -3.89 -25.71
C LYS A 196 2.69 -3.63 -24.68
N LYS A 197 3.96 -3.64 -25.11
CA LYS A 197 5.08 -3.21 -24.27
C LYS A 197 4.80 -1.78 -23.85
N ASN A 198 4.77 -1.52 -22.54
CA ASN A 198 4.76 -0.14 -22.06
C ASN A 198 5.99 0.58 -22.64
N PRO A 199 5.83 1.77 -23.24
CA PRO A 199 6.98 2.56 -23.63
C PRO A 199 7.85 2.74 -22.38
N LYS A 200 9.14 2.36 -22.49
CA LYS A 200 10.12 2.62 -21.43
C LYS A 200 9.98 4.09 -21.07
N SER A 201 9.64 4.38 -19.81
CA SER A 201 9.70 5.75 -19.29
C SER A 201 11.13 6.23 -19.49
N GLY A 202 11.34 7.11 -20.46
CA GLY A 202 12.64 7.74 -20.70
C GLY A 202 13.07 8.40 -19.41
N GLY A 203 14.16 7.90 -18.82
CA GLY A 203 14.92 8.65 -17.84
C GLY A 203 15.34 9.95 -18.52
N LYS A 204 14.81 11.07 -18.05
CA LYS A 204 15.47 12.34 -18.25
C LYS A 204 16.54 12.43 -17.16
N ASN A 205 17.78 12.48 -17.64
CA ASN A 205 18.98 12.82 -16.88
C ASN A 205 18.78 14.09 -16.06
#